data_AF-A0A7C7E3N3-F1
#
_entry.id   AF-A0A7C7E3N3-F1
#
_cell.length_a   1.000
_cell.length_b   1.000
_cell.length_c   1.000
_cell.angle_alpha   90.00
_cell.angle_beta   90.00
_cell.angle_gamma   90.00
#
_symmetry.space_group_name_H-M   'P 1'
#
loop_
_entity.id
_entity.type
_entity.pdbx_description
1 polymer ?
#
loop_
_entity_poly.entity_id
_entity_poly.type
_entity_poly.pdbx_seq_one_letter_code
_entity_poly.pdbx_strand_id
1 'polypeptide(L)'
;MKTINKNQNTILGLWKLFRAIPVLTFSGSLMLINVAFAWKYGTALWYHVLPLVVGGFLINGFLGHSLNDINDWESGTDQVSRGILSGGSKVIKMGLLYKDALNIIAFLSLLAILLIGLYLYLLRGLLVLVALAIGIFTAWAYTCPPFRLVSKVPSAHLKRACKPGETGDKCMPRP
;
A
#
# COMPACT_ATOMS: atom_id res chain seq x y z
N MET A 1 -25.73 6.78 -20.05
CA MET A 1 -25.48 6.16 -18.73
C MET A 1 -24.53 5.00 -18.96
N LYS A 2 -23.24 5.14 -18.60
CA LYS A 2 -22.19 4.18 -18.99
C LYS A 2 -22.28 2.95 -18.09
N THR A 3 -22.74 1.83 -18.63
CA THR A 3 -22.69 0.50 -18.00
C THR A 3 -21.24 0.04 -17.96
N ILE A 4 -20.48 0.52 -16.98
CA ILE A 4 -19.11 0.04 -16.74
C ILE A 4 -19.23 -1.34 -16.09
N ASN A 5 -18.70 -2.36 -16.76
CA ASN A 5 -18.72 -3.75 -16.29
C ASN A 5 -17.95 -3.88 -14.97
N LYS A 6 -18.41 -4.76 -14.06
CA LYS A 6 -17.77 -5.06 -12.75
C LYS A 6 -16.24 -5.23 -12.86
N ASN A 7 -15.78 -5.92 -13.90
CA ASN A 7 -14.35 -6.17 -14.14
C ASN A 7 -13.55 -4.90 -14.45
N GLN A 8 -14.15 -3.94 -15.17
CA GLN A 8 -13.51 -2.65 -15.47
C GLN A 8 -13.31 -1.80 -14.21
N ASN A 9 -14.28 -1.83 -13.28
CA ASN A 9 -14.15 -1.15 -11.99
C ASN A 9 -13.03 -1.75 -11.13
N THR A 10 -12.90 -3.08 -11.12
CA THR A 10 -11.82 -3.76 -10.40
C THR A 10 -10.44 -3.40 -10.96
N ILE A 11 -10.27 -3.42 -12.29
CA ILE A 11 -9.00 -3.06 -12.93
C ILE A 11 -8.64 -1.60 -12.64
N LEU A 12 -9.61 -0.69 -12.76
CA LEU A 12 -9.41 0.72 -12.42
C LEU A 12 -9.06 0.89 -10.94
N GLY A 13 -9.68 0.10 -10.06
CA GLY A 13 -9.36 0.04 -8.64
C GLY A 13 -7.91 -0.38 -8.39
N LEU A 14 -7.47 -1.47 -9.02
CA LEU A 14 -6.08 -1.96 -8.91
C LEU A 14 -5.07 -0.93 -9.45
N TRP A 15 -5.38 -0.28 -10.58
CA TRP A 15 -4.53 0.76 -11.15
C TRP A 15 -4.38 1.97 -10.22
N LYS A 16 -5.50 2.42 -9.62
CA LYS A 16 -5.49 3.51 -8.65
C LYS A 16 -4.77 3.12 -7.36
N LEU A 17 -4.99 1.90 -6.88
CA LEU A 17 -4.34 1.37 -5.69
C LEU A 17 -2.81 1.31 -5.86
N PHE A 18 -2.33 0.89 -7.04
CA PHE A 18 -0.90 0.80 -7.32
C PHE A 18 -0.18 2.16 -7.18
N ARG A 19 -0.86 3.27 -7.51
CA ARG A 19 -0.31 4.63 -7.48
C ARG A 19 1.04 4.71 -8.18
N ALA A 20 1.04 4.48 -9.49
CA ALA A 20 2.25 4.37 -10.32
C ALA A 20 3.23 5.54 -10.13
N ILE A 21 2.74 6.79 -10.06
CA ILE A 21 3.62 7.97 -9.91
C ILE A 21 4.49 7.87 -8.64
N PRO A 22 3.93 7.82 -7.41
CA PRO A 22 4.77 7.73 -6.21
C PRO A 22 5.61 6.44 -6.16
N VAL A 23 5.09 5.30 -6.61
CA VAL A 23 5.85 4.04 -6.60
C VAL A 23 7.06 4.12 -7.53
N LEU A 24 6.88 4.58 -8.77
CA LEU A 24 7.96 4.66 -9.75
C LEU A 24 8.97 5.77 -9.40
N THR A 25 8.49 6.93 -8.94
CA THR A 25 9.40 8.04 -8.59
C THR A 25 10.23 7.73 -7.35
N PHE A 26 9.66 7.11 -6.32
CA PHE A 26 10.40 6.80 -5.09
C PHE A 26 11.08 5.44 -5.14
N SER A 27 10.30 4.36 -5.29
CA SER A 27 10.86 3.00 -5.27
C SER A 27 11.62 2.69 -6.56
N GLY A 28 11.08 3.11 -7.72
CA GLY A 28 11.73 2.88 -9.01
C GLY A 28 13.09 3.55 -9.13
N SER A 29 13.24 4.81 -8.70
CA SER A 29 14.53 5.51 -8.73
C SER A 29 15.58 4.82 -7.84
N LEU A 30 15.21 4.45 -6.61
CA LEU A 30 16.09 3.72 -5.70
C LEU A 30 16.48 2.36 -6.27
N MET A 31 15.55 1.63 -6.89
CA MET A 31 15.83 0.35 -7.53
C MET A 31 16.84 0.49 -8.68
N LEU A 32 16.67 1.49 -9.55
CA LEU A 32 17.59 1.74 -10.66
C LEU A 32 19.01 2.03 -10.14
N ILE A 33 19.14 2.84 -9.09
CA ILE A 33 20.44 3.14 -8.47
C ILE A 33 21.07 1.87 -7.88
N ASN A 34 20.29 1.04 -7.18
CA ASN A 34 20.78 -0.22 -6.61
C ASN A 34 21.23 -1.22 -7.68
N VAL A 35 20.48 -1.34 -8.78
CA VAL A 35 20.86 -2.21 -9.91
C VAL A 35 22.14 -1.70 -10.58
N ALA A 36 22.27 -0.39 -10.81
CA ALA A 36 23.48 0.21 -11.35
C ALA A 36 24.69 -0.01 -10.44
N PHE A 37 24.52 0.12 -9.12
CA PHE A 37 25.57 -0.16 -8.14
C PHE A 37 25.97 -1.65 -8.16
N ALA A 38 24.99 -2.56 -8.19
CA ALA A 38 25.23 -4.00 -8.28
C ALA A 38 25.96 -4.38 -9.58
N TRP A 39 25.66 -3.72 -10.70
CA TRP A 39 26.35 -3.92 -11.97
C TRP A 39 27.81 -3.44 -11.93
N LYS A 40 28.09 -2.34 -11.21
CA LYS A 40 29.45 -1.79 -11.09
C LYS A 40 30.36 -2.65 -10.21
N TYR A 41 29.84 -3.20 -9.11
CA TYR A 41 30.65 -3.86 -8.07
C TYR A 41 30.42 -5.38 -7.96
N GLY A 42 29.63 -5.96 -8.86
CA GLY A 42 29.34 -7.39 -8.86
C GLY A 42 28.54 -7.83 -10.08
N THR A 43 27.77 -8.90 -9.91
CA THR A 43 26.92 -9.47 -10.96
C THR A 43 25.45 -9.19 -10.69
N ALA A 44 24.82 -8.45 -11.61
CA ALA A 44 23.39 -8.17 -11.61
C ALA A 44 22.68 -9.05 -12.65
N LEU A 45 22.49 -10.32 -12.29
CA LEU A 45 21.81 -11.29 -13.16
C LEU A 45 20.29 -11.07 -13.10
N TRP A 46 19.62 -11.17 -14.25
CA TRP A 46 18.20 -10.86 -14.38
C TRP A 46 17.29 -11.69 -13.47
N TYR A 47 17.66 -12.94 -13.19
CA TYR A 47 16.91 -13.80 -12.28
C TYR A 47 17.01 -13.38 -10.80
N HIS A 48 17.94 -12.48 -10.43
CA HIS A 48 17.91 -11.79 -9.13
C HIS A 48 17.15 -10.47 -9.22
N VAL A 49 17.42 -9.69 -10.28
CA VAL A 49 16.91 -8.32 -10.42
C VAL A 49 15.40 -8.30 -10.62
N LEU A 50 14.85 -9.14 -11.50
CA LEU A 50 13.42 -9.13 -11.80
C LEU A 50 12.57 -9.48 -10.57
N PRO A 51 12.84 -10.57 -9.81
CA PRO A 51 12.09 -10.84 -8.60
C PRO A 51 12.23 -9.75 -7.54
N LEU A 52 13.42 -9.13 -7.40
CA LEU A 52 13.64 -8.01 -6.48
C LEU A 52 12.75 -6.80 -6.85
N VAL A 53 12.69 -6.45 -8.13
CA VAL A 53 11.85 -5.34 -8.64
C VAL A 53 10.38 -5.63 -8.40
N VAL A 54 9.93 -6.85 -8.74
CA VAL A 54 8.55 -7.28 -8.49
C VAL A 54 8.22 -7.24 -6.99
N GLY A 55 9.09 -7.77 -6.14
CA GLY A 55 8.90 -7.77 -4.69
C GLY A 55 8.78 -6.37 -4.10
N GLY A 56 9.65 -5.43 -4.50
CA GLY A 56 9.55 -4.06 -4.01
C GLY A 56 8.33 -3.30 -4.52
N PHE A 57 7.87 -3.57 -5.75
CA PHE A 57 6.59 -3.02 -6.24
C PHE A 57 5.38 -3.65 -5.56
N LEU A 58 5.42 -4.93 -5.18
CA LEU A 58 4.37 -5.54 -4.37
C LEU A 58 4.30 -4.90 -2.97
N ILE A 59 5.45 -4.68 -2.33
CA ILE A 59 5.52 -4.03 -1.00
C ILE A 59 4.95 -2.61 -1.07
N ASN A 60 5.45 -1.79 -1.98
CA ASN A 60 5.12 -0.35 -2.02
C ASN A 60 3.82 -0.04 -2.76
N GLY A 61 3.46 -0.83 -3.78
CA GLY A 61 2.31 -0.58 -4.64
C GLY A 61 1.03 -1.26 -4.22
N PHE A 62 1.11 -2.42 -3.55
CA PHE A 62 -0.07 -3.19 -3.16
C PHE A 62 -0.16 -3.41 -1.66
N LEU A 63 0.81 -4.08 -1.03
CA LEU A 63 0.76 -4.38 0.40
C LEU A 63 0.61 -3.10 1.24
N GLY A 64 1.54 -2.16 1.10
CA GLY A 64 1.54 -0.90 1.87
C GLY A 64 0.30 -0.04 1.58
N HIS A 65 -0.10 0.09 0.31
CA HIS A 65 -1.27 0.89 -0.06
C HIS A 65 -2.59 0.27 0.40
N SER A 66 -2.75 -1.06 0.32
CA SER A 66 -3.93 -1.73 0.85
C SER A 66 -4.05 -1.54 2.36
N LEU A 67 -2.96 -1.78 3.11
CA LEU A 67 -2.95 -1.56 4.55
C LEU A 67 -3.26 -0.10 4.90
N ASN A 68 -2.71 0.83 4.11
CA ASN A 68 -2.93 2.26 4.32
C ASN A 68 -4.40 2.65 4.09
N ASP A 69 -4.97 2.28 2.94
CA ASP A 69 -6.37 2.62 2.61
C ASP A 69 -7.37 1.96 3.58
N ILE A 70 -7.10 0.75 4.07
CA ILE A 70 -7.93 0.10 5.11
C ILE A 70 -7.89 0.94 6.40
N ASN A 71 -6.71 1.28 6.90
CA ASN A 71 -6.56 2.00 8.17
C ASN A 71 -7.00 3.47 8.08
N ASP A 72 -6.83 4.11 6.93
CA ASP A 72 -7.31 5.48 6.67
C ASP A 72 -8.84 5.51 6.58
N TRP A 73 -9.46 4.48 6.01
CA TRP A 73 -10.90 4.32 6.03
C TRP A 73 -11.44 4.06 7.43
N GLU A 74 -10.82 3.16 8.19
CA GLU A 74 -11.24 2.82 9.56
C GLU A 74 -11.08 3.97 10.55
N SER A 75 -10.07 4.81 10.35
CA SER A 75 -9.89 6.02 11.16
C SER A 75 -10.78 7.19 10.74
N GLY A 76 -11.55 7.05 9.64
CA GLY A 76 -12.38 8.12 9.09
C GLY A 76 -11.59 9.21 8.35
N THR A 77 -10.27 9.05 8.22
CA THR A 77 -9.38 10.02 7.56
C THR A 77 -9.80 10.27 6.11
N ASP A 78 -10.09 9.20 5.36
CA ASP A 78 -10.53 9.29 3.96
C ASP A 78 -11.95 9.84 3.78
N GLN A 79 -12.78 9.74 4.83
CA GLN A 79 -14.14 10.26 4.81
C GLN A 79 -14.14 11.79 4.96
N VAL A 80 -13.28 12.32 5.83
CA VAL A 80 -13.20 13.76 6.12
C VAL A 80 -12.27 14.50 5.17
N SER A 81 -11.20 13.86 4.67
CA SER A 81 -10.22 14.54 3.84
C SER A 81 -10.78 14.89 2.45
N ARG A 82 -10.87 16.20 2.17
CA ARG A 82 -11.41 16.77 0.93
C ARG A 82 -10.33 17.21 -0.08
N GLY A 83 -9.04 17.08 0.25
CA GLY A 83 -7.94 17.56 -0.58
C GLY A 83 -7.54 16.63 -1.73
N ILE A 84 -7.02 17.20 -2.82
CA ILE A 84 -6.23 16.47 -3.84
C ILE A 84 -4.99 15.82 -3.22
N LEU A 85 -4.43 16.45 -2.18
CA LEU A 85 -3.28 15.98 -1.40
C LEU A 85 -3.65 14.96 -0.29
N SER A 86 -4.91 14.54 -0.17
CA SER A 86 -5.24 13.43 0.73
C SER A 86 -4.70 12.14 0.12
N GLY A 87 -3.50 11.74 0.54
CA GLY A 87 -2.62 10.86 -0.22
C GLY A 87 -3.12 9.45 -0.54
N GLY A 88 -4.22 8.95 0.07
CA GLY A 88 -4.76 7.61 -0.20
C GLY A 88 -5.22 7.39 -1.64
N SER A 89 -5.40 6.13 -2.05
CA SER A 89 -5.84 5.80 -3.41
C SER A 89 -7.33 6.11 -3.65
N LYS A 90 -8.10 6.28 -2.56
CA LYS A 90 -9.54 6.59 -2.54
C LYS A 90 -10.41 5.51 -3.19
N VAL A 91 -9.88 4.30 -3.40
CA VAL A 91 -10.60 3.22 -4.08
C VAL A 91 -11.85 2.78 -3.33
N ILE A 92 -11.84 2.84 -1.99
CA ILE A 92 -13.03 2.57 -1.16
C ILE A 92 -14.05 3.69 -1.30
N LYS A 93 -13.62 4.95 -1.17
CA LYS A 93 -14.48 6.14 -1.32
C LYS A 93 -15.15 6.22 -2.69
N MET A 94 -14.49 5.70 -3.73
CA MET A 94 -15.00 5.66 -5.09
C MET A 94 -15.83 4.40 -5.41
N GLY A 95 -15.98 3.45 -4.47
CA GLY A 95 -16.69 2.19 -4.70
C GLY A 95 -16.00 1.26 -5.71
N LEU A 96 -14.69 1.42 -5.94
CA LEU A 96 -13.92 0.60 -6.88
C LEU A 96 -13.44 -0.71 -6.24
N LEU A 97 -13.04 -0.65 -4.97
CA LEU A 97 -12.61 -1.79 -4.16
C LEU A 97 -13.20 -1.66 -2.75
N TYR A 98 -13.61 -2.78 -2.17
CA TYR A 98 -14.08 -2.86 -0.79
C TYR A 98 -12.96 -3.34 0.14
N LYS A 99 -13.13 -3.19 1.46
CA LYS A 99 -12.16 -3.64 2.46
C LYS A 99 -11.73 -5.09 2.28
N ASP A 100 -12.68 -6.00 2.02
CA ASP A 100 -12.37 -7.41 1.82
C ASP A 100 -11.46 -7.65 0.62
N ALA A 101 -11.68 -6.90 -0.47
CA ALA A 101 -10.81 -6.96 -1.65
C ALA A 101 -9.40 -6.44 -1.31
N LEU A 102 -9.28 -5.37 -0.54
CA LEU A 102 -7.97 -4.86 -0.09
C LEU A 102 -7.26 -5.83 0.84
N ASN A 103 -7.97 -6.51 1.75
CA ASN A 103 -7.43 -7.57 2.60
C ASN A 103 -6.89 -8.73 1.77
N ILE A 104 -7.64 -9.18 0.75
CA ILE A 104 -7.20 -10.22 -0.18
C ILE A 104 -5.95 -9.76 -0.95
N ILE A 105 -5.95 -8.53 -1.48
CA ILE A 105 -4.79 -7.97 -2.20
C ILE A 105 -3.56 -7.90 -1.29
N ALA A 106 -3.72 -7.43 -0.04
CA ALA A 106 -2.63 -7.38 0.93
C ALA A 106 -2.08 -8.77 1.25
N PHE A 107 -2.97 -9.75 1.51
CA PHE A 107 -2.59 -11.13 1.79
C PHE A 107 -1.86 -11.78 0.60
N LEU A 108 -2.41 -11.69 -0.61
CA LEU A 108 -1.78 -12.24 -1.82
C LEU A 108 -0.44 -11.57 -2.12
N SER A 109 -0.34 -10.25 -1.91
CA SER A 109 0.91 -9.52 -2.06
C SER A 109 1.94 -10.01 -1.05
N LEU A 110 1.57 -10.12 0.23
CA LEU A 110 2.44 -10.63 1.28
C LEU A 110 2.93 -12.04 0.98
N LEU A 111 2.03 -12.94 0.57
CA LEU A 111 2.38 -14.30 0.18
C LEU A 111 3.40 -14.30 -0.98
N ALA A 112 3.15 -13.52 -2.03
CA ALA A 112 4.07 -13.41 -3.17
C ALA A 112 5.43 -12.81 -2.76
N ILE A 113 5.44 -11.79 -1.90
CA ILE A 113 6.65 -11.18 -1.34
C ILE A 113 7.47 -12.21 -0.55
N LEU A 114 6.82 -13.04 0.28
CA LEU A 114 7.49 -14.10 1.04
C LEU A 114 8.07 -15.18 0.13
N LEU A 115 7.35 -15.59 -0.91
CA LEU A 115 7.85 -16.57 -1.90
C LEU A 115 9.05 -16.03 -2.69
N ILE A 116 8.98 -14.77 -3.15
CA ILE A 116 10.09 -14.07 -3.80
C ILE A 116 11.29 -13.96 -2.85
N GLY A 117 11.02 -13.58 -1.60
CA GLY A 117 12.04 -13.46 -0.55
C GLY A 117 12.75 -14.78 -0.26
N LEU A 118 11.98 -15.88 -0.16
CA LEU A 118 12.52 -17.23 0.00
C LEU A 118 13.37 -17.63 -1.21
N TYR A 119 12.88 -17.38 -2.42
CA TYR A 119 13.64 -17.65 -3.65
C TYR A 119 14.99 -16.89 -3.68
N LEU A 120 14.98 -15.58 -3.38
CA LEU A 120 16.21 -14.79 -3.35
C LEU A 120 17.13 -15.17 -2.19
N TYR A 121 16.58 -15.59 -1.05
CA TYR A 121 17.36 -16.11 0.08
C TYR A 121 18.15 -17.35 -0.31
N LEU A 122 17.54 -18.30 -1.03
CA LEU A 122 18.21 -19.51 -1.49
C LEU A 122 19.40 -19.20 -2.42
N LEU A 123 19.38 -18.04 -3.10
CA LEU A 123 20.44 -17.63 -4.02
C LEU A 123 21.51 -16.73 -3.39
N ARG A 124 21.15 -15.89 -2.41
CA ARG A 124 22.01 -14.80 -1.90
C ARG A 124 22.23 -14.82 -0.39
N GLY A 125 21.54 -15.69 0.35
CA GLY A 125 21.72 -15.91 1.78
C GLY A 125 20.98 -14.92 2.69
N LEU A 126 21.35 -14.94 3.97
CA LEU A 126 20.58 -14.39 5.09
C LEU A 126 20.25 -12.89 4.98
N LEU A 127 21.13 -12.08 4.38
CA LEU A 127 20.91 -10.63 4.25
C LEU A 127 19.63 -10.29 3.48
N VAL A 128 19.18 -11.17 2.58
CA VAL A 128 17.90 -11.02 1.89
C VAL A 128 16.73 -11.06 2.88
N LEU A 129 16.77 -11.98 3.85
CA LEU A 129 15.70 -12.10 4.85
C LEU A 129 15.65 -10.89 5.78
N VAL A 130 16.81 -10.30 6.11
CA VAL A 130 16.88 -9.06 6.89
C VAL A 130 16.24 -7.91 6.11
N ALA A 131 16.62 -7.72 4.84
CA ALA A 131 16.05 -6.68 4.00
C ALA A 131 14.53 -6.88 3.78
N LEU A 132 14.09 -8.12 3.57
CA LEU A 132 12.69 -8.49 3.44
C LEU A 132 11.90 -8.17 4.71
N ALA A 133 12.42 -8.54 5.88
CA ALA A 133 11.79 -8.27 7.16
C ALA A 133 11.63 -6.77 7.39
N ILE A 134 12.66 -5.97 7.11
CA ILE A 134 12.58 -4.51 7.17
C ILE A 134 11.54 -3.96 6.19
N GLY A 135 11.51 -4.44 4.95
CA GLY A 135 10.52 -4.00 3.95
C GLY A 135 9.08 -4.28 4.35
N ILE A 136 8.78 -5.49 4.83
CA ILE A 136 7.45 -5.85 5.32
C ILE A 136 7.11 -5.07 6.59
N PHE A 137 8.04 -4.98 7.54
CA PHE A 137 7.85 -4.28 8.80
C PHE A 137 7.56 -2.80 8.57
N THR A 138 8.30 -2.12 7.70
CA THR A 138 8.08 -0.69 7.40
C THR A 138 6.73 -0.45 6.74
N ALA A 139 6.31 -1.29 5.77
CA ALA A 139 5.00 -1.19 5.15
C ALA A 139 3.85 -1.32 6.17
N TRP A 140 3.99 -2.24 7.14
CA TRP A 140 3.02 -2.41 8.21
C TRP A 140 3.09 -1.28 9.26
N ALA A 141 4.27 -1.02 9.82
CA ALA A 141 4.47 -0.05 10.91
C ALA A 141 4.11 1.39 10.51
N TYR A 142 4.21 1.71 9.22
CA TYR A 142 3.82 3.01 8.70
C TYR A 142 2.36 3.36 9.03
N THR A 143 1.43 2.41 8.91
CA THR A 143 -0.02 2.71 9.04
C THR A 143 -0.73 1.88 10.11
N CYS A 144 -0.24 0.69 10.45
CA CYS A 144 -0.89 -0.23 11.39
C CYS A 144 -0.46 0.03 12.86
N PRO A 145 -1.34 -0.28 13.84
CA PRO A 145 -0.98 -0.28 15.26
C PRO A 145 0.07 -1.36 15.58
N PRO A 146 0.93 -1.15 16.60
CA PRO A 146 0.94 -0.03 17.53
C PRO A 146 1.65 1.22 17.01
N PHE A 147 2.46 1.11 15.95
CA PHE A 147 3.38 2.18 15.54
C PHE A 147 2.69 3.37 14.88
N ARG A 148 1.84 3.12 13.86
CA ARG A 148 1.10 4.15 13.11
C ARG A 148 1.95 5.40 12.84
N LEU A 149 3.11 5.22 12.21
CA LEU A 149 4.07 6.31 12.01
C LEU A 149 3.54 7.44 11.10
N VAL A 150 2.45 7.22 10.39
CA VAL A 150 1.73 8.25 9.64
C VAL A 150 1.00 9.23 10.58
N SER A 151 1.23 10.53 10.37
CA SER A 151 0.54 11.62 11.07
C SER A 151 -0.96 11.60 10.76
N LYS A 152 -1.82 11.44 11.78
CA LYS A 152 -3.28 11.59 11.61
C LYS A 152 -3.73 13.02 11.84
N VAL A 153 -4.80 13.43 11.15
CA VAL A 153 -5.50 14.68 11.46
C VAL A 153 -5.98 14.61 12.92
N PRO A 154 -5.72 15.62 13.77
CA PRO A 154 -6.11 15.59 15.17
C PRO A 154 -7.60 15.29 15.35
N SER A 155 -7.95 14.41 16.27
CA SER A 155 -9.33 13.98 16.57
C SER A 155 -10.29 15.15 16.90
N ALA A 156 -9.74 16.31 17.29
CA ALA A 156 -10.49 17.56 17.47
C ALA A 156 -11.18 18.06 16.19
N HIS A 157 -10.62 17.78 15.01
CA HIS A 157 -11.23 18.13 13.72
C HIS A 157 -12.24 17.08 13.23
N LEU A 158 -12.07 15.80 13.61
CA LEU A 158 -13.05 14.74 13.34
C LEU A 158 -14.37 14.99 14.09
N LYS A 159 -14.31 15.48 15.35
CA LYS A 159 -15.51 15.84 16.13
C LYS A 159 -16.32 17.01 15.53
N ARG A 160 -15.69 17.91 14.76
CA ARG A 160 -16.39 19.02 14.09
C ARG A 160 -17.15 18.61 12.83
N ALA A 161 -16.93 17.39 12.32
CA ALA A 161 -17.67 16.85 11.18
C ALA A 161 -19.00 16.19 11.59
N CYS A 162 -19.18 15.87 12.87
CA CYS A 162 -20.46 15.43 13.43
C CYS A 162 -21.36 16.65 13.69
N LYS A 163 -22.67 16.53 13.39
CA LYS A 163 -23.65 17.52 13.87
C LYS A 163 -23.69 17.49 15.42
N PRO A 164 -23.99 18.61 16.09
CA PRO A 164 -24.15 18.63 17.54
C PRO A 164 -25.19 17.59 17.97
N GLY A 165 -24.79 16.61 18.79
CA GLY A 165 -25.68 15.57 19.32
C GLY A 165 -25.49 14.15 18.76
N GLU A 166 -24.62 13.94 17.76
CA GLU A 166 -24.32 12.60 17.23
C GLU A 166 -23.01 12.05 17.82
N THR A 167 -23.09 10.89 18.48
CA THR A 167 -21.94 10.18 19.05
C THR A 167 -21.51 8.99 18.19
N GLY A 168 -20.19 8.86 18.01
CA GLY A 168 -19.44 7.63 17.70
C GLY A 168 -19.94 6.82 16.50
N ASP A 169 -20.99 6.02 16.72
CA ASP A 169 -21.56 5.11 15.73
C ASP A 169 -22.52 5.79 14.76
N LYS A 170 -23.10 6.95 15.11
CA LYS A 170 -24.05 7.67 14.23
C LYS A 170 -23.38 8.58 13.20
N CYS A 171 -22.11 8.95 13.41
CA CYS A 171 -21.36 9.78 12.46
C CYS A 171 -20.69 8.97 11.35
N MET A 172 -20.66 7.64 11.46
CA MET A 172 -20.13 6.77 10.42
C MET A 172 -21.25 6.38 9.45
N PRO A 173 -21.05 6.46 8.12
CA PRO A 173 -21.96 5.81 7.19
C PRO A 173 -21.94 4.30 7.48
N ARG A 174 -23.10 3.76 7.86
CA ARG A 174 -23.28 2.31 8.05
C ARG A 174 -23.20 1.59 6.69
N PRO A 175 -22.77 0.31 6.67
CA PRO A 175 -22.50 -0.46 5.46
C PRO A 175 -23.68 -0.51 4.49
#